data_AF-A0A955XXM3-F1
#
_entry.id   AF-A0A955XXM3-F1
#
_cell.length_a   1.000
_cell.length_b   1.000
_cell.length_c   1.000
_cell.angle_alpha   90.00
_cell.angle_beta   90.00
_cell.angle_gamma   90.00
#
_symmetry.space_group_name_H-M   'P 1'
#
loop_
_entity.id
_entity.type
_entity.pdbx_description
1 polymer ?
#
loop_
_entity_poly.entity_id
_entity_poly.type
_entity_poly.pdbx_seq_one_letter_code
_entity_poly.pdbx_strand_id
1 'polypeptide(L)'
;MRAKCVIAVATLLLLPSFALAETLVVTNGGDDGAGTLRQSIASASADDVIEFDGVDVVTLTSGSLAINTDLTIRGDGVEITRSGASRFRIISISDG
;
A
#
# COMPACT_ATOMS: atom_id res chain seq x y z
N MET A 1 -37.12 -2.07 46.63
CA MET A 1 -35.76 -1.49 46.48
C MET A 1 -35.22 -1.97 45.14
N ARG A 2 -35.00 -1.08 44.17
CA ARG A 2 -34.57 -1.44 42.80
C ARG A 2 -33.04 -1.50 42.76
N ALA A 3 -32.47 -2.69 42.53
CA ALA A 3 -31.04 -2.86 42.32
C ALA A 3 -30.64 -2.20 41.00
N LYS A 4 -29.78 -1.17 41.07
CA LYS A 4 -29.31 -0.43 39.91
C LYS A 4 -28.26 -1.27 39.18
N CYS A 5 -28.53 -1.47 37.89
CA CYS A 5 -27.62 -1.97 36.89
C CYS A 5 -26.32 -1.14 36.94
N VAL A 6 -25.24 -1.73 37.48
CA VAL A 6 -23.89 -1.19 37.33
C VAL A 6 -23.36 -1.77 36.03
N ILE A 7 -23.60 -1.07 34.93
CA ILE A 7 -22.93 -1.36 33.66
C ILE A 7 -21.49 -0.91 33.85
N ALA A 8 -20.59 -1.87 34.00
CA ALA A 8 -19.16 -1.62 33.96
C ALA A 8 -18.82 -1.10 32.55
N VAL A 9 -18.66 0.22 32.41
CA VAL A 9 -18.13 0.84 31.21
C VAL A 9 -16.63 0.54 31.20
N ALA A 10 -16.26 -0.57 30.57
CA ALA A 10 -14.88 -0.84 30.18
C ALA A 10 -14.49 0.23 29.15
N THR A 11 -13.83 1.27 29.61
CA THR A 11 -13.23 2.30 28.76
C THR A 11 -12.10 1.61 28.01
N LEU A 12 -12.39 1.14 26.80
CA LEU A 12 -11.39 0.67 25.85
C LEU A 12 -10.47 1.87 25.56
N LEU A 13 -9.30 1.86 26.19
CA LEU A 13 -8.26 2.85 26.00
C LEU A 13 -7.87 2.82 24.52
N LEU A 14 -8.43 3.76 23.74
CA LEU A 14 -8.08 3.95 22.34
C LEU A 14 -6.69 4.60 22.32
N LEU A 15 -5.66 3.78 22.53
CA LEU A 15 -4.29 4.21 22.36
C LEU A 15 -4.13 4.60 20.89
N PRO A 16 -3.65 5.83 20.58
CA PRO A 16 -3.33 6.17 19.21
C PRO A 16 -2.22 5.23 18.73
N SER A 17 -2.52 4.45 17.69
CA SER A 17 -1.52 3.66 16.99
C SER A 17 -0.61 4.64 16.25
N PHE A 18 0.57 4.91 16.80
CA PHE A 18 1.66 5.48 16.00
C PHE A 18 2.19 4.37 15.12
N ALA A 19 1.73 4.31 13.88
CA ALA A 19 2.38 3.49 12.86
C ALA A 19 3.74 4.13 12.55
N LEU A 20 4.80 3.33 12.59
CA LEU A 20 6.09 3.74 12.05
C LEU A 20 6.06 3.47 10.55
N ALA A 21 6.64 4.37 9.76
CA ALA A 21 6.89 4.13 8.34
C ALA A 21 7.68 2.82 8.16
N GLU A 22 7.10 1.89 7.41
CA GLU A 22 7.70 0.60 7.05
C GLU A 22 8.40 0.70 5.68
N THR A 23 9.35 -0.19 5.44
CA THR A 23 9.91 -0.42 4.09
C THR A 23 9.33 -1.69 3.49
N LEU A 24 8.51 -1.54 2.46
CA LEU A 24 7.92 -2.63 1.68
C LEU A 24 8.82 -2.95 0.48
N VAL A 25 9.15 -4.22 0.28
CA VAL A 25 10.09 -4.64 -0.78
C VAL A 25 9.37 -5.35 -1.92
N VAL A 26 9.52 -4.82 -3.12
CA VAL A 26 9.06 -5.43 -4.38
C VAL A 26 10.10 -6.45 -4.84
N THR A 27 9.67 -7.72 -4.92
CA THR A 27 10.50 -8.88 -5.32
C THR A 27 9.95 -9.60 -6.56
N ASN A 28 8.83 -9.11 -7.10
CA ASN A 28 8.16 -9.69 -8.26
C ASN A 28 7.74 -8.59 -9.24
N GLY A 29 8.27 -8.63 -10.46
CA GLY A 29 7.95 -7.70 -11.56
C GLY A 29 6.58 -7.94 -12.22
N GLY A 30 5.79 -8.88 -11.72
CA GLY A 30 4.43 -9.14 -12.17
C GLY A 30 3.44 -8.04 -11.78
N ASP A 31 2.24 -8.13 -12.36
CA ASP A 31 1.18 -7.13 -12.19
C ASP A 31 0.39 -7.25 -10.89
N ASP A 32 0.27 -8.48 -10.36
CA ASP A 32 -0.53 -8.80 -9.18
C ASP A 32 0.07 -10.01 -8.43
N GLY A 33 -0.35 -10.19 -7.18
CA GLY A 33 0.13 -11.23 -6.28
C GLY A 33 1.25 -10.76 -5.35
N ALA A 34 1.72 -11.69 -4.52
CA ALA A 34 2.71 -11.40 -3.50
C ALA A 34 4.02 -10.84 -4.10
N GLY A 35 4.57 -9.83 -3.42
CA GLY A 35 5.84 -9.19 -3.79
C GLY A 35 5.77 -8.26 -5.01
N THR A 36 4.59 -8.00 -5.58
CA THR A 36 4.43 -7.07 -6.70
C THR A 36 4.27 -5.63 -6.23
N LEU A 37 4.66 -4.67 -7.08
CA LEU A 37 4.48 -3.24 -6.79
C LEU A 37 3.02 -2.88 -6.50
N ARG A 38 2.07 -3.49 -7.22
CA ARG A 38 0.64 -3.27 -6.99
C ARG A 38 0.22 -3.71 -5.60
N GLN A 39 0.65 -4.89 -5.17
CA GLN A 39 0.36 -5.37 -3.84
C GLN A 39 1.01 -4.47 -2.78
N SER A 40 2.26 -4.04 -3.00
CA SER A 40 2.99 -3.21 -2.02
C SER A 40 2.30 -1.87 -1.83
N ILE A 41 1.88 -1.22 -2.93
CA ILE A 41 1.07 0.01 -2.88
C ILE A 41 -0.24 -0.22 -2.12
N ALA A 42 -0.94 -1.33 -2.37
CA ALA A 42 -2.19 -1.64 -1.69
C ALA A 42 -2.01 -1.96 -0.18
N SER A 43 -0.80 -2.26 0.25
CA SER A 43 -0.46 -2.57 1.65
C SER A 43 0.17 -1.40 2.39
N ALA A 44 0.58 -0.36 1.67
CA ALA A 44 1.26 0.79 2.24
C ALA A 44 0.32 1.62 3.14
N SER A 45 0.87 2.04 4.27
CA SER A 45 0.34 3.08 5.13
C SER A 45 1.03 4.42 4.84
N ALA A 46 0.49 5.49 5.43
CA ALA A 46 1.08 6.82 5.29
C ALA A 46 2.54 6.83 5.77
N ASP A 47 3.38 7.55 5.02
CA ASP A 47 4.83 7.71 5.17
C ASP A 47 5.68 6.47 4.86
N ASP A 48 5.09 5.36 4.42
CA ASP A 48 5.84 4.15 4.04
C ASP A 48 6.78 4.37 2.84
N VAL A 49 7.80 3.53 2.75
CA VAL A 49 8.75 3.48 1.62
C VAL A 49 8.61 2.15 0.90
N ILE A 50 8.48 2.19 -0.42
CA ILE A 50 8.54 1.03 -1.30
C ILE A 50 9.91 1.01 -1.98
N GLU A 51 10.66 -0.09 -1.81
CA GLU A 51 11.94 -0.35 -2.47
C GLU A 51 11.87 -1.60 -3.35
N PHE A 52 12.86 -1.79 -4.22
CA PHE A 52 12.92 -2.94 -5.14
C PHE A 52 14.16 -3.79 -4.85
N ASP A 53 13.99 -5.10 -4.81
CA ASP A 53 15.07 -6.08 -4.69
C ASP A 53 15.03 -7.06 -5.86
N GLY A 54 16.04 -7.00 -6.72
CA GLY A 54 16.17 -7.86 -7.89
C GLY A 54 15.09 -7.69 -8.97
N VAL A 55 14.34 -6.59 -8.95
CA VAL A 55 13.27 -6.28 -9.92
C VAL A 55 13.67 -5.07 -10.77
N ASP A 56 14.03 -5.32 -12.03
CA ASP A 56 14.37 -4.27 -13.00
C ASP A 56 13.18 -3.79 -13.83
N VAL A 57 12.16 -4.64 -14.00
CA VAL A 57 10.98 -4.37 -14.84
C VAL A 57 9.70 -4.79 -14.12
N VAL A 58 8.74 -3.87 -14.03
CA VAL A 58 7.36 -4.12 -13.60
C VAL A 58 6.44 -4.10 -14.82
N THR A 59 5.73 -5.20 -15.08
CA THR A 59 4.81 -5.33 -16.21
C THR A 59 3.37 -5.26 -15.76
N LEU A 60 2.68 -4.15 -16.09
CA LEU A 60 1.27 -3.94 -15.77
C LEU A 60 0.35 -4.40 -16.91
N THR A 61 -0.65 -5.20 -16.60
CA THR A 61 -1.60 -5.76 -17.58
C THR A 61 -3.06 -5.43 -17.29
N SER A 62 -3.38 -5.18 -16.01
CA SER A 62 -4.73 -5.07 -15.46
C SER A 62 -5.20 -3.63 -15.26
N GLY A 63 -4.28 -2.66 -15.15
CA GLY A 63 -4.64 -1.26 -15.01
C GLY A 63 -3.60 -0.37 -14.33
N SER A 64 -4.01 0.85 -14.02
CA SER A 64 -3.18 1.83 -13.30
C SER A 64 -2.81 1.32 -11.90
N LEU A 65 -1.65 1.74 -11.42
CA LEU A 65 -1.33 1.77 -10.00
C LEU A 65 -2.02 2.99 -9.39
N ALA A 66 -2.83 2.78 -8.35
CA ALA A 66 -3.56 3.84 -7.67
C ALA A 66 -2.81 4.23 -6.40
N ILE A 67 -2.38 5.48 -6.29
CA ILE A 67 -1.76 6.05 -5.09
C ILE A 67 -2.79 6.96 -4.41
N ASN A 68 -3.11 6.64 -3.17
CA ASN A 68 -4.12 7.32 -2.36
C ASN A 68 -3.66 7.54 -0.91
N THR A 69 -2.36 7.45 -0.67
CA THR A 69 -1.73 7.70 0.63
C THR A 69 -0.34 8.28 0.39
N ASP A 70 0.15 9.07 1.34
CA ASP A 70 1.51 9.56 1.34
C ASP A 70 2.47 8.38 1.43
N LEU A 71 3.25 8.13 0.38
CA LEU A 71 4.28 7.10 0.39
C LEU A 71 5.43 7.52 -0.52
N THR A 72 6.59 6.91 -0.31
CA THR A 72 7.75 7.07 -1.19
C THR A 72 7.97 5.78 -1.98
N ILE A 73 8.21 5.87 -3.29
CA ILE A 73 8.67 4.73 -4.10
C ILE A 73 10.09 5.03 -4.57
N ARG A 74 11.05 4.18 -4.21
CA ARG A 74 12.47 4.31 -4.60
C ARG A 74 12.89 3.09 -5.40
N GLY A 75 13.12 3.29 -6.69
CA GLY A 75 13.65 2.26 -7.59
C GLY A 75 14.63 2.88 -8.57
N ASP A 76 15.93 2.65 -8.35
CA ASP A 76 16.98 3.13 -9.26
C ASP A 76 17.00 2.24 -10.51
N GLY A 77 16.65 2.82 -11.65
CA GLY A 77 16.71 2.11 -12.95
C GLY A 77 15.55 1.14 -13.22
N VAL A 78 14.51 1.13 -12.37
CA VAL A 78 13.33 0.26 -12.57
C VAL A 78 12.42 0.80 -13.67
N GLU A 79 12.13 -0.02 -14.68
CA GLU A 79 11.17 0.28 -15.74
C GLU A 79 9.77 -0.19 -15.35
N ILE A 80 8.76 0.67 -15.46
CA ILE A 80 7.36 0.27 -15.32
C ILE A 80 6.69 0.34 -16.69
N THR A 81 6.32 -0.83 -17.21
CA THR A 81 5.79 -0.98 -18.56
C THR A 81 4.34 -1.42 -18.55
N ARG A 82 3.52 -0.77 -19.39
CA ARG A 82 2.16 -1.20 -19.69
C ARG A 82 2.17 -2.22 -20.82
N SER A 83 1.73 -3.44 -20.53
CA SER A 83 1.57 -4.53 -21.50
C SER A 83 0.11 -5.00 -21.67
N GLY A 84 -0.85 -4.35 -21.01
CA GLY A 84 -2.28 -4.67 -21.17
C GLY A 84 -2.85 -4.27 -22.54
N ALA A 85 -3.90 -4.98 -23.00
CA ALA A 85 -4.57 -4.71 -24.26
C ALA A 85 -5.29 -3.34 -24.28
N SER A 86 -5.81 -2.92 -23.13
CA SER A 86 -6.43 -1.61 -22.93
C SER A 86 -5.39 -0.56 -22.57
N ARG A 87 -5.52 0.64 -23.14
CA ARG A 87 -4.66 1.77 -22.77
C ARG A 87 -5.12 2.37 -21.43
N PHE A 88 -4.20 2.43 -20.46
CA PHE A 88 -4.40 3.08 -19.16
C PHE A 88 -3.19 3.92 -18.76
N ARG A 89 -3.37 4.87 -17.84
CA ARG A 89 -2.26 5.60 -17.20
C ARG A 89 -1.51 4.65 -16.27
N ILE A 90 -0.17 4.71 -16.23
CA ILE A 90 0.63 3.84 -15.34
C ILE A 90 0.33 4.16 -13.87
N ILE A 91 0.36 5.45 -13.52
CA ILE A 91 0.14 5.95 -12.16
C ILE A 91 -1.06 6.89 -12.19
N SER A 92 -1.93 6.73 -11.20
CA SER A 92 -3.03 7.65 -10.89
C SER A 92 -2.94 8.01 -9.43
N ILE A 93 -2.76 9.29 -9.13
CA ILE A 93 -2.70 9.83 -7.78
C ILE A 93 -4.02 10.53 -7.49
N SER A 94 -4.73 10.10 -6.46
CA SER A 94 -6.01 10.68 -6.05
C SER A 94 -5.95 11.37 -4.69
N ASP A 95 -4.94 11.05 -3.87
CA ASP A 95 -4.69 11.62 -2.55
C ASP A 95 -3.20 11.42 -2.20
N GLY A 96 -2.69 12.22 -1.26
CA GLY A 96 -1.28 12.37 -0.89
C GLY A 96 -0.95 13.84 -0.62
#